data_AF-A0A945ZLU2-F1
#
_entry.id   AF-A0A945ZLU2-F1
#
_cell.length_a   1.000
_cell.length_b   1.000
_cell.length_c   1.000
_cell.angle_alpha   90.00
_cell.angle_beta   90.00
_cell.angle_gamma   90.00
#
_symmetry.space_group_name_H-M   'P 1'
#
loop_
_entity.id
_entity.type
_entity.pdbx_description
1 polymer ?
#
loop_
_entity_poly.entity_id
_entity_poly.type
_entity_poly.pdbx_seq_one_letter_code
_entity_poly.pdbx_strand_id
1 'polypeptide(L)'
;MKNMKITLNSIIGFSLVISLGMAKDILPNELSEESIECLECHKSDDVSLYQQWGNSKHYGANVGCYECHKAEEGDADAFEHNDYLISIIVSPNDCARCHEKEVDEFVNSHHSKAGQIMGSLDNVLAEVVEGNRGFITPGFPHGNSAAAVNGCWQCHGSQVKV
;
A
#
# COMPACT_ATOMS: atom_id res chain seq x y z
N MET A 1 37.16 -36.94 -52.41
CA MET A 1 36.20 -36.37 -53.39
C MET A 1 34.88 -37.12 -53.28
N LYS A 2 33.77 -36.36 -53.31
CA LYS A 2 32.35 -36.75 -53.26
C LYS A 2 31.71 -36.80 -51.87
N ASN A 3 31.20 -35.63 -51.51
CA ASN A 3 30.09 -35.37 -50.60
C ASN A 3 28.88 -36.25 -50.97
N MET A 4 28.24 -36.85 -49.97
CA MET A 4 26.85 -37.30 -50.08
C MET A 4 26.07 -36.78 -48.88
N LYS A 5 25.24 -35.78 -49.15
CA LYS A 5 24.27 -35.21 -48.23
C LYS A 5 23.14 -36.22 -48.04
N ILE A 6 22.83 -36.59 -46.80
CA ILE A 6 21.56 -37.24 -46.46
C ILE A 6 20.76 -36.25 -45.62
N THR A 7 19.56 -36.03 -46.13
CA THR A 7 18.52 -35.11 -45.71
C THR A 7 17.68 -35.64 -44.54
N LEU A 8 17.20 -34.70 -43.73
CA LEU A 8 15.90 -34.68 -43.05
C LEU A 8 15.64 -35.73 -41.94
N ASN A 9 15.56 -35.25 -40.69
CA ASN A 9 14.32 -35.40 -39.92
C ASN A 9 14.20 -34.24 -38.92
N SER A 10 13.29 -33.34 -39.26
CA SER A 10 12.84 -32.24 -38.42
C SER A 10 12.01 -32.82 -37.28
N ILE A 11 12.58 -32.93 -36.09
CA ILE A 11 11.80 -33.05 -34.86
C ILE A 11 11.74 -31.64 -34.29
N ILE A 12 10.70 -30.90 -34.68
CA ILE A 12 10.30 -29.68 -33.99
C ILE A 12 9.79 -30.14 -32.62
N GLY A 13 10.71 -30.30 -31.68
CA GLY A 13 10.40 -30.38 -30.27
C GLY A 13 9.93 -29.00 -29.84
N PHE A 14 8.62 -28.76 -29.91
CA PHE A 14 8.00 -27.62 -29.25
C PHE A 14 8.10 -27.91 -27.74
N SER A 15 9.26 -27.62 -27.16
CA SER A 15 9.41 -27.54 -25.71
C SER A 15 8.50 -26.40 -25.27
N LEU A 16 7.30 -26.79 -24.84
CA LEU A 16 6.44 -25.95 -24.03
C LEU A 16 7.23 -25.62 -22.77
N VAL A 17 7.93 -24.49 -22.80
CA VAL A 17 8.51 -23.88 -21.60
C VAL A 17 7.32 -23.40 -20.81
N ILE A 18 6.78 -24.28 -19.97
CA ILE A 18 5.89 -23.89 -18.90
C ILE A 18 6.77 -23.07 -17.96
N SER A 19 6.78 -21.74 -18.14
CA SER A 19 7.28 -20.86 -17.11
C SER A 19 6.29 -20.96 -15.96
N LEU A 20 6.54 -21.89 -15.03
CA LEU A 20 6.03 -21.72 -13.68
C LEU A 20 6.71 -20.45 -13.16
N GLY A 21 5.99 -19.33 -13.27
CA GLY A 21 6.28 -18.14 -12.49
C GLY A 21 6.08 -18.51 -11.02
N MET A 22 7.09 -19.10 -10.41
CA MET A 22 7.18 -19.11 -8.96
C MET A 22 7.68 -17.73 -8.56
N ALA A 23 6.74 -16.79 -8.41
CA ALA A 23 6.96 -15.70 -7.47
C ALA A 23 7.26 -16.39 -6.13
N LYS A 24 8.51 -16.27 -5.72
CA LYS A 24 9.02 -16.95 -4.54
C LYS A 24 8.54 -16.09 -3.38
N ASP A 25 7.44 -16.50 -2.75
CA ASP A 25 7.00 -15.98 -1.46
C ASP A 25 8.10 -16.30 -0.42
N ILE A 26 9.15 -15.48 -0.38
CA ILE A 26 10.18 -15.57 0.64
C ILE A 26 9.66 -14.76 1.82
N LEU A 27 8.85 -15.41 2.65
CA LEU A 27 8.54 -14.85 3.95
C LEU A 27 9.83 -14.78 4.79
N PRO A 28 10.06 -13.69 5.54
CA PRO A 28 11.18 -13.63 6.46
C PRO A 28 11.09 -14.74 7.50
N ASN A 29 12.23 -15.32 7.89
CA ASN A 29 12.28 -16.41 8.86
C ASN A 29 12.17 -15.91 10.30
N GLU A 30 12.51 -14.64 10.54
CA GLU A 30 12.49 -13.96 11.83
C GLU A 30 12.18 -12.47 11.64
N LEU A 31 11.80 -11.79 12.72
CA LEU A 31 11.60 -10.35 12.72
C LEU A 31 12.95 -9.63 12.53
N SER A 32 12.92 -8.48 11.87
CA SER A 32 14.09 -7.61 11.76
C SER A 32 14.49 -7.03 13.11
N GLU A 33 15.76 -6.63 13.23
CA GLU A 33 16.27 -5.96 14.43
C GLU A 33 15.51 -4.65 14.67
N GLU A 34 15.24 -3.89 13.61
CA GLU A 34 14.48 -2.64 13.66
C GLU A 34 13.05 -2.85 14.15
N SER A 35 12.35 -3.89 13.67
CA SER A 35 11.03 -4.23 14.18
C SER A 35 11.08 -4.69 15.64
N ILE A 36 12.14 -5.39 16.07
CA ILE A 36 12.31 -5.75 17.49
C ILE A 36 12.45 -4.50 18.35
N GLU A 37 13.25 -3.51 17.92
CA GLU A 37 13.41 -2.23 18.62
C GLU A 37 12.07 -1.46 18.73
N CYS A 38 11.29 -1.41 17.64
CA CYS A 38 9.93 -0.84 17.68
C CYS A 38 9.06 -1.48 18.77
N LEU A 39 9.16 -2.81 18.93
CA LEU A 39 8.37 -3.57 19.90
C LEU A 39 8.83 -3.36 21.35
N GLU A 40 10.03 -2.84 21.59
CA GLU A 40 10.51 -2.58 22.96
C GLU A 40 9.64 -1.56 23.69
N CYS A 41 9.15 -0.54 22.98
CA CYS A 41 8.26 0.49 23.49
C CYS A 41 6.79 0.27 23.11
N HIS A 42 6.47 -0.02 21.84
CA HIS A 42 5.06 -0.05 21.40
C HIS A 42 4.24 -1.20 22.00
N LYS A 43 4.87 -2.25 22.54
CA LYS A 43 4.16 -3.29 23.30
C LYS A 43 3.53 -2.77 24.60
N SER A 44 4.10 -1.72 25.20
CA SER A 44 3.59 -1.09 26.42
C SER A 44 2.82 0.20 26.14
N ASP A 45 3.32 0.98 25.19
CA ASP A 45 2.82 2.35 24.96
C ASP A 45 1.57 2.33 24.07
N ASP A 46 1.51 1.41 23.11
CA ASP A 46 0.38 1.21 22.18
C ASP A 46 -0.09 -0.24 22.15
N VAL A 47 -0.48 -0.75 23.33
CA VAL A 47 -0.89 -2.14 23.55
C VAL A 47 -1.91 -2.63 22.52
N SER A 48 -2.86 -1.78 22.11
CA SER A 48 -3.88 -2.14 21.13
C SER A 48 -3.31 -2.40 19.73
N LEU A 49 -2.33 -1.61 19.28
CA LEU A 49 -1.68 -1.83 17.98
C LEU A 49 -0.83 -3.09 18.02
N TYR A 50 -0.04 -3.26 19.09
CA TYR A 50 0.75 -4.47 19.32
C TYR A 50 -0.12 -5.74 19.29
N GLN A 51 -1.27 -5.71 19.96
CA GLN A 51 -2.21 -6.86 19.97
C GLN A 51 -2.87 -7.09 18.61
N GLN A 52 -3.27 -6.05 17.89
CA GLN A 52 -3.84 -6.20 16.55
C GLN A 52 -2.84 -6.82 15.57
N TRP A 53 -1.60 -6.32 15.57
CA TRP A 53 -0.52 -6.90 14.80
C TRP A 53 -0.24 -8.34 15.22
N GLY A 54 -0.11 -8.62 16.52
CA GLY A 54 0.15 -9.98 17.04
C GLY A 54 -0.94 -11.00 16.71
N ASN A 55 -2.16 -10.55 16.42
CA ASN A 55 -3.28 -11.40 15.96
C ASN A 55 -3.35 -11.53 14.42
N SER A 56 -2.49 -10.83 13.67
CA SER A 56 -2.50 -10.81 12.22
C SER A 56 -1.70 -11.94 11.59
N LYS A 57 -1.89 -12.15 10.28
CA LYS A 57 -1.04 -13.06 9.49
C LYS A 57 0.36 -12.49 9.23
N HIS A 58 0.51 -11.17 9.23
CA HIS A 58 1.82 -10.52 9.10
C HIS A 58 2.74 -10.85 10.27
N TYR A 59 2.21 -10.85 11.50
CA TYR A 59 2.97 -11.34 12.66
C TYR A 59 3.43 -12.79 12.49
N GLY A 60 2.51 -13.68 12.10
CA GLY A 60 2.84 -15.10 11.84
C GLY A 60 3.78 -15.32 10.65
N ALA A 61 3.99 -14.30 9.82
CA ALA A 61 4.88 -14.30 8.67
C ALA A 61 6.16 -13.48 8.91
N ASN A 62 6.41 -13.04 10.15
CA ASN A 62 7.54 -12.19 10.54
C ASN A 62 7.63 -10.84 9.79
N VAL A 63 6.50 -10.31 9.33
CA VAL A 63 6.42 -8.92 8.83
C VAL A 63 6.06 -8.03 10.02
N GLY A 64 7.04 -7.27 10.50
CA GLY A 64 6.93 -6.40 11.66
C GLY A 64 6.51 -4.97 11.31
N CYS A 65 6.73 -4.07 12.26
CA CYS A 65 6.37 -2.66 12.14
C CYS A 65 7.21 -1.96 11.06
N TYR A 66 8.53 -2.16 11.11
CA TYR A 66 9.48 -1.43 10.28
C TYR A 66 9.38 -1.80 8.81
N GLU A 67 9.06 -3.06 8.48
CA GLU A 67 8.91 -3.52 7.09
C GLU A 67 7.85 -2.72 6.31
N CYS A 68 6.79 -2.26 7.01
CA CYS A 68 5.72 -1.47 6.43
C CYS A 68 5.95 0.04 6.60
N HIS A 69 6.43 0.47 7.78
CA HIS A 69 6.50 1.88 8.13
C HIS A 69 7.81 2.57 7.73
N LYS A 70 8.84 1.83 7.33
CA LYS A 70 10.09 2.42 6.82
C LYS A 70 9.79 3.34 5.63
N ALA A 71 10.26 4.58 5.74
CA ALA A 71 10.24 5.57 4.68
C ALA A 71 11.66 5.86 4.18
N GLU A 72 11.74 6.53 3.04
CA GLU A 72 13.00 6.99 2.44
C GLU A 72 13.12 8.52 2.50
N GLU A 73 14.34 9.03 2.42
CA GLU A 73 14.58 10.47 2.32
C GLU A 73 13.88 11.02 1.07
N GLY A 74 12.98 11.98 1.28
CA GLY A 74 12.21 12.60 0.20
C GLY A 74 10.76 12.13 0.11
N ASP A 75 10.37 11.09 0.83
CA ASP A 75 8.96 10.76 1.04
C ASP A 75 8.28 11.94 1.77
N ALA A 76 7.13 12.37 1.23
CA ALA A 76 6.50 13.63 1.66
C ALA A 76 5.95 13.57 3.10
N ASP A 77 5.64 12.38 3.58
CA ASP A 77 5.09 12.09 4.90
C ASP A 77 6.10 11.44 5.85
N ALA A 78 7.37 11.37 5.45
CA ALA A 78 8.44 10.84 6.27
C ALA A 78 8.82 11.78 7.41
N PHE A 79 9.05 11.20 8.59
CA PHE A 79 9.58 11.92 9.74
C PHE A 79 10.44 11.01 10.61
N GLU A 80 11.35 11.62 11.37
CA GLU A 80 12.24 10.93 12.30
C GLU A 80 11.48 10.45 13.55
N HIS A 81 11.66 9.19 13.89
CA HIS A 81 11.13 8.55 15.10
C HIS A 81 12.17 7.59 15.68
N ASN A 82 12.83 8.02 16.76
CA ASN A 82 13.84 7.23 17.48
C ASN A 82 14.92 6.66 16.55
N ASP A 83 15.61 7.54 15.82
CA ASP A 83 16.70 7.23 14.87
C ASP A 83 16.28 6.47 13.59
N TYR A 84 14.97 6.30 13.38
CA TYR A 84 14.41 5.76 12.14
C TYR A 84 13.60 6.81 11.39
N LEU A 85 13.78 6.84 10.07
CA LEU A 85 12.90 7.58 9.18
C LEU A 85 11.69 6.71 8.81
N ILE A 86 10.49 7.14 9.23
CA ILE A 86 9.25 6.37 9.04
C ILE A 86 8.12 7.22 8.45
N SER A 87 7.12 6.55 7.88
CA SER A 87 5.79 7.10 7.62
C SER A 87 4.74 6.30 8.38
N ILE A 88 3.75 7.00 8.94
CA ILE A 88 2.58 6.37 9.58
C ILE A 88 1.48 6.01 8.58
N ILE A 89 1.54 6.51 7.35
CA ILE A 89 0.57 6.22 6.29
C ILE A 89 1.18 5.21 5.32
N VAL A 90 0.99 3.92 5.61
CA VAL A 90 1.40 2.84 4.71
C VAL A 90 0.50 2.87 3.47
N SER A 91 1.08 3.20 2.33
CA SER A 91 0.38 3.38 1.06
C SER A 91 0.24 2.04 0.30
N PRO A 92 -0.61 1.98 -0.74
CA PRO A 92 -0.64 0.81 -1.63
C PRO A 92 0.72 0.47 -2.27
N ASN A 93 1.61 1.45 -2.45
CA ASN A 93 2.94 1.20 -3.01
C ASN A 93 3.84 0.45 -2.02
N ASP A 94 3.66 0.66 -0.72
CA ASP A 94 4.38 -0.08 0.32
C ASP A 94 3.92 -1.53 0.38
N CYS A 95 2.61 -1.74 0.23
CA CYS A 95 2.02 -3.08 0.08
C CYS A 95 2.57 -3.80 -1.17
N ALA A 96 2.78 -3.08 -2.28
CA ALA A 96 3.20 -3.64 -3.56
C ALA A 96 4.62 -4.23 -3.53
N ARG A 97 5.44 -3.90 -2.52
CA ARG A 97 6.76 -4.49 -2.29
C ARG A 97 6.67 -6.03 -2.13
N CYS A 98 5.55 -6.53 -1.61
CA CYS A 98 5.28 -7.97 -1.44
C CYS A 98 3.99 -8.43 -2.15
N HIS A 99 3.00 -7.56 -2.31
CA HIS A 99 1.67 -7.85 -2.86
C HIS A 99 1.43 -7.12 -4.19
N GLU A 100 2.40 -7.20 -5.10
CA GLU A 100 2.36 -6.49 -6.40
C GLU A 100 1.07 -6.78 -7.16
N LYS A 101 0.66 -8.05 -7.21
CA LYS A 101 -0.52 -8.49 -7.95
C LYS A 101 -1.81 -7.91 -7.37
N GLU A 102 -2.02 -8.04 -6.05
CA GLU A 102 -3.23 -7.54 -5.39
C GLU A 102 -3.33 -6.02 -5.49
N VAL A 103 -2.19 -5.33 -5.42
CA VAL A 103 -2.15 -3.88 -5.61
C VAL A 103 -2.48 -3.52 -7.06
N ASP A 104 -1.92 -4.20 -8.06
CA ASP A 104 -2.27 -3.97 -9.47
C ASP A 104 -3.76 -4.16 -9.74
N GLU A 105 -4.35 -5.22 -9.20
CA GLU A 105 -5.80 -5.46 -9.27
C GLU A 105 -6.59 -4.32 -8.61
N PHE A 106 -6.17 -3.86 -7.43
CA PHE A 106 -6.85 -2.79 -6.71
C PHE A 106 -6.75 -1.43 -7.40
N VAL A 107 -5.55 -1.02 -7.84
CA VAL A 107 -5.33 0.30 -8.47
C VAL A 107 -6.10 0.41 -9.80
N ASN A 108 -6.31 -0.70 -10.50
CA ASN A 108 -7.12 -0.74 -11.72
C ASN A 108 -8.64 -0.78 -11.46
N SER A 109 -9.08 -0.97 -10.21
CA SER A 109 -10.50 -1.01 -9.84
C SER A 109 -11.18 0.37 -9.82
N HIS A 110 -12.49 0.39 -9.59
CA HIS A 110 -13.22 1.63 -9.30
C HIS A 110 -13.00 2.12 -7.86
N HIS A 111 -12.69 1.23 -6.93
CA HIS A 111 -12.49 1.60 -5.53
C HIS A 111 -11.27 2.49 -5.33
N SER A 112 -10.17 2.24 -6.05
CA SER A 112 -8.98 3.11 -6.03
C SER A 112 -9.25 4.53 -6.55
N LYS A 113 -10.30 4.71 -7.36
CA LYS A 113 -10.71 5.98 -7.95
C LYS A 113 -11.88 6.62 -7.21
N ALA A 114 -12.39 6.00 -6.14
CA ALA A 114 -13.60 6.45 -5.45
C ALA A 114 -13.48 7.89 -4.93
N GLY A 115 -12.28 8.30 -4.51
CA GLY A 115 -12.01 9.64 -4.00
C GLY A 115 -12.00 10.74 -5.07
N GLN A 116 -11.93 10.39 -6.36
CA GLN A 116 -11.91 11.37 -7.46
C GLN A 116 -13.22 12.15 -7.61
N ILE A 117 -14.31 11.64 -7.03
CA ILE A 117 -15.57 12.38 -6.95
C ILE A 117 -15.46 13.57 -5.99
N MET A 118 -14.60 13.50 -4.97
CA MET A 118 -14.44 14.60 -4.03
C MET A 118 -13.75 15.79 -4.71
N GLY A 119 -14.32 16.98 -4.56
CA GLY A 119 -13.89 18.17 -5.30
C GLY A 119 -14.18 18.17 -6.82
N SER A 120 -14.91 17.19 -7.37
CA SER A 120 -15.36 17.21 -8.77
C SER A 120 -16.67 17.99 -8.94
N LEU A 121 -17.01 18.35 -10.19
CA LEU A 121 -18.29 18.99 -10.51
C LEU A 121 -19.49 18.10 -10.18
N ASP A 122 -19.31 16.78 -10.18
CA ASP A 122 -20.38 15.83 -9.88
C ASP A 122 -20.76 15.82 -8.40
N ASN A 123 -19.88 16.36 -7.54
CA ASN A 123 -20.08 16.40 -6.09
C ASN A 123 -20.52 17.78 -5.54
N VAL A 124 -20.88 18.71 -6.43
CA VAL A 124 -21.29 20.08 -6.04
C VAL A 124 -22.50 20.06 -5.09
N LEU A 125 -23.45 19.15 -5.30
CA LEU A 125 -24.60 19.04 -4.40
C LEU A 125 -24.17 18.72 -2.96
N ALA A 126 -23.33 17.70 -2.78
CA ALA A 126 -22.92 17.27 -1.44
C ALA A 126 -21.90 18.22 -0.78
N GLU A 127 -20.96 18.80 -1.54
CA GLU A 127 -19.89 19.64 -0.96
C GLU A 127 -20.26 21.13 -0.86
N VAL A 128 -21.07 21.66 -1.77
CA VAL A 128 -21.37 23.09 -1.86
C VAL A 128 -22.79 23.40 -1.40
N VAL A 129 -23.78 22.70 -1.94
CA VAL A 129 -25.20 23.00 -1.64
C VAL A 129 -25.57 22.50 -0.25
N GLU A 130 -25.30 21.24 0.04
CA GLU A 130 -25.58 20.62 1.34
C GLU A 130 -24.40 20.76 2.30
N GLY A 131 -23.18 20.86 1.77
CA GLY A 131 -21.96 20.64 2.52
C GLY A 131 -21.59 21.73 3.53
N ASN A 132 -21.99 22.99 3.34
CA ASN A 132 -21.57 24.14 4.16
C ASN A 132 -20.06 24.18 4.44
N ARG A 133 -19.31 24.97 3.66
CA ARG A 133 -17.85 25.12 3.80
C ARG A 133 -17.39 25.98 4.98
N GLY A 134 -18.27 26.31 5.93
CA GLY A 134 -17.95 27.17 7.07
C GLY A 134 -17.09 26.52 8.16
N PHE A 135 -16.78 25.22 8.06
CA PHE A 135 -15.98 24.52 9.07
C PHE A 135 -14.49 24.75 8.85
N ILE A 136 -13.93 25.73 9.58
CA ILE A 136 -12.51 26.11 9.50
C ILE A 136 -11.73 25.35 10.58
N THR A 137 -10.65 24.69 10.17
CA THR A 137 -9.71 23.99 11.05
C THR A 137 -8.28 24.33 10.64
N PRO A 138 -7.25 24.00 11.45
CA PRO A 138 -5.86 24.12 11.02
C PRO A 138 -5.57 23.40 9.69
N GLY A 139 -6.18 22.24 9.45
CA GLY A 139 -6.04 21.48 8.19
C GLY A 139 -6.87 22.04 7.02
N PHE A 140 -7.90 22.85 7.30
CA PHE A 140 -8.78 23.47 6.31
C PHE A 140 -8.99 24.96 6.62
N PRO A 141 -7.97 25.82 6.42
CA PRO A 141 -8.02 27.23 6.80
C PRO A 141 -9.02 28.05 5.96
N HIS A 142 -9.33 27.59 4.75
CA HIS A 142 -10.35 28.19 3.88
C HIS A 142 -11.74 27.58 4.05
N GLY A 143 -11.92 26.76 5.08
CA GLY A 143 -13.18 26.10 5.39
C GLY A 143 -13.43 24.84 4.55
N ASN A 144 -14.07 23.87 5.18
CA ASN A 144 -14.48 22.61 4.59
C ASN A 144 -15.92 22.25 4.99
N SER A 145 -16.50 21.27 4.30
CA SER A 145 -17.80 20.71 4.65
C SER A 145 -17.67 19.68 5.76
N ALA A 146 -18.22 19.98 6.94
CA ALA A 146 -18.29 19.00 8.03
C ALA A 146 -19.14 17.77 7.64
N ALA A 147 -20.15 17.96 6.79
CA ALA A 147 -20.98 16.88 6.27
C ALA A 147 -20.22 15.97 5.29
N ALA A 148 -19.40 16.54 4.39
CA ALA A 148 -18.58 15.74 3.49
C ALA A 148 -17.50 14.97 4.24
N VAL A 149 -16.85 15.60 5.23
CA VAL A 149 -15.82 14.96 6.07
C VAL A 149 -16.41 13.79 6.86
N ASN A 150 -17.54 13.96 7.53
CA ASN A 150 -18.14 12.90 8.36
C ASN A 150 -19.06 11.93 7.59
N GLY A 151 -19.27 12.18 6.29
CA GLY A 151 -20.15 11.38 5.43
C GLY A 151 -19.39 10.80 4.26
N CYS A 152 -19.40 11.53 3.13
CA CYS A 152 -18.86 11.07 1.85
C CYS A 152 -17.41 10.55 1.95
N TRP A 153 -16.54 11.30 2.62
CA TRP A 153 -15.10 11.03 2.69
C TRP A 153 -14.77 9.78 3.52
N GLN A 154 -15.64 9.39 4.46
CA GLN A 154 -15.44 8.19 5.27
C GLN A 154 -15.51 6.90 4.44
N CYS A 155 -16.20 6.94 3.29
CA CYS A 155 -16.35 5.79 2.40
C CYS A 155 -15.57 5.95 1.09
N HIS A 156 -15.55 7.15 0.51
CA HIS A 156 -14.90 7.40 -0.79
C HIS A 156 -13.41 7.74 -0.66
N GLY A 157 -12.94 8.04 0.56
CA GLY A 157 -11.59 8.54 0.80
C GLY A 157 -11.50 10.07 0.72
N SER A 158 -10.36 10.59 1.16
CA SER A 158 -10.06 12.03 1.16
C SER A 158 -8.62 12.28 0.69
N GLN A 159 -8.33 13.51 0.30
CA GLN A 159 -6.96 13.91 0.00
C GLN A 159 -6.18 14.07 1.32
N VAL A 160 -5.16 13.24 1.50
CA VAL A 160 -4.15 13.41 2.55
C VAL A 160 -3.25 14.58 2.17
N LYS A 161 -3.00 15.48 3.12
CA LYS A 161 -2.04 16.58 2.99
C LYS A 161 -1.03 16.43 4.11
N VAL A 162 0.24 16.32 3.73
CA VAL A 162 1.40 16.19 4.60
C VAL A 162 2.30 17.41 4.43
#